data_AF-A0AAV4SIF1-F1
#
_entry.id   AF-A0AAV4SIF1-F1
#
_cell.length_a   1.000
_cell.length_b   1.000
_cell.length_c   1.000
_cell.angle_alpha   90.00
_cell.angle_beta   90.00
_cell.angle_gamma   90.00
#
_symmetry.space_group_name_H-M   'P 1'
#
loop_
_entity.id
_entity.type
_entity.pdbx_description
1 polymer ?
#
loop_
_entity_poly.entity_id
_entity_poly.type
_entity_poly.pdbx_seq_one_letter_code
_entity_poly.pdbx_strand_id
1 'polypeptide(L)'
;MNKPKNYKRPEKNTELKEVIMVRTPPEQKAKIICYGIPEGDLIVMFPADFKYLPENTGVIRKGATITIICYVKGGNRFPEWAVPNPQNVEIEDYIWRLGAIHIRMLHISNITEEHNGQYGCNSTFEKQVFNMQVKAMCQHLNETEGMSISYNNNNLYEGSTAEFHCLFPRVRTGVSETTCRKGEWTDPVPTGTSELHFFTIK
;
A
#
# COMPACT_ATOMS: atom_id res chain seq x y z
N MET A 1 2.79 -52.08 -24.81
CA MET A 1 2.17 -51.77 -23.51
C MET A 1 3.26 -51.30 -22.55
N ASN A 2 3.36 -50.00 -22.28
CA ASN A 2 4.37 -49.42 -21.39
C ASN A 2 3.77 -49.18 -20.00
N LYS A 3 4.43 -49.70 -18.95
CA LYS A 3 4.05 -49.52 -17.54
C LYS A 3 4.19 -48.03 -17.12
N PRO A 4 3.29 -47.49 -16.28
CA PRO A 4 3.42 -46.13 -15.78
C PRO A 4 4.54 -46.04 -14.74
N LYS A 5 5.40 -45.03 -14.89
CA LYS A 5 6.44 -44.70 -13.91
C LYS A 5 5.78 -44.00 -12.71
N ASN A 6 5.94 -44.59 -11.53
CA ASN A 6 5.57 -43.99 -10.25
C ASN A 6 6.42 -42.73 -10.02
N TYR A 7 5.78 -41.56 -10.03
CA TYR A 7 6.41 -40.30 -9.64
C TYR A 7 6.25 -40.13 -8.13
N LYS A 8 7.36 -40.21 -7.38
CA LYS A 8 7.37 -39.90 -5.95
C LYS A 8 7.19 -38.38 -5.77
N ARG A 9 6.22 -37.99 -4.94
CA ARG A 9 6.00 -36.60 -4.50
C ARG A 9 7.20 -36.15 -3.67
N PRO A 10 7.89 -35.05 -4.01
CA PRO A 10 8.98 -34.54 -3.17
C PRO A 10 8.40 -33.99 -1.86
N GLU A 11 9.11 -34.28 -0.77
CA GLU A 11 8.81 -33.80 0.58
C GLU A 11 8.80 -32.28 0.62
N LYS A 12 7.81 -31.72 1.35
CA LYS A 12 7.66 -30.29 1.59
C LYS A 12 8.90 -29.76 2.29
N ASN A 13 9.73 -29.02 1.56
CA ASN A 13 10.73 -28.16 2.18
C ASN A 13 10.02 -26.86 2.60
N THR A 14 10.10 -26.57 3.89
CA THR A 14 9.50 -25.43 4.56
C THR A 14 10.37 -24.20 4.29
N GLU A 15 10.27 -23.61 3.11
CA GLU A 15 10.91 -22.32 2.80
C GLU A 15 9.88 -21.32 2.30
N LEU A 16 9.97 -20.12 2.87
CA LEU A 16 9.13 -18.94 2.70
C LEU A 16 8.27 -18.93 1.42
N LYS A 17 6.95 -18.98 1.58
CA LYS A 17 6.02 -18.47 0.56
C LYS A 17 6.21 -16.95 0.48
N GLU A 18 7.09 -16.51 -0.41
CA GLU A 18 7.13 -15.12 -0.83
C GLU A 18 5.73 -14.72 -1.31
N VAL A 19 5.13 -13.72 -0.65
CA VAL A 19 4.01 -12.98 -1.21
C VAL A 19 4.51 -12.39 -2.51
N ILE A 20 4.10 -12.94 -3.65
CA ILE A 20 4.46 -12.42 -4.98
C ILE A 20 3.74 -11.08 -5.16
N MET A 21 4.32 -10.02 -4.58
CA MET A 21 3.92 -8.64 -4.79
C MET A 21 4.50 -8.18 -6.12
N VAL A 22 3.66 -8.17 -7.16
CA VAL A 22 4.02 -7.53 -8.43
C VAL A 22 3.92 -6.02 -8.24
N ARG A 23 4.98 -5.38 -7.73
CA ARG A 23 5.16 -3.93 -7.85
C ARG A 23 5.82 -3.65 -9.20
N THR A 24 5.12 -2.97 -10.09
CA THR A 24 5.73 -2.42 -11.31
C THR A 24 5.98 -0.92 -11.11
N PRO A 25 7.25 -0.47 -11.08
CA PRO A 25 7.59 0.94 -11.17
C PRO A 25 7.16 1.52 -12.53
N PRO A 26 6.81 2.81 -12.62
CA PRO A 26 6.23 3.41 -13.84
C PRO A 26 7.20 3.48 -15.04
N GLU A 27 8.50 3.23 -14.88
CA GLU A 27 9.49 3.40 -15.97
C GLU A 27 10.28 2.14 -16.38
N GLN A 28 10.00 0.98 -15.79
CA GLN A 28 10.61 -0.28 -16.24
C GLN A 28 9.57 -1.13 -16.94
N LYS A 29 9.84 -1.54 -18.19
CA LYS A 29 9.04 -2.55 -18.91
C LYS A 29 8.86 -3.74 -17.98
N ALA A 30 7.64 -3.90 -17.45
CA ALA A 30 7.32 -4.95 -16.52
C ALA A 30 7.59 -6.31 -17.18
N LYS A 31 8.66 -6.99 -16.77
CA LYS A 31 8.87 -8.39 -17.12
C LYS A 31 7.86 -9.18 -16.30
N ILE A 32 6.69 -9.41 -16.87
CA ILE A 32 5.67 -10.29 -16.28
C ILE A 32 6.23 -11.70 -16.30
N ILE A 33 6.81 -12.13 -15.18
CA ILE A 33 7.18 -13.53 -15.00
C ILE A 33 5.91 -14.27 -14.63
N CYS A 34 5.30 -14.93 -15.62
CA CYS A 34 4.17 -15.83 -15.40
C CYS A 34 4.68 -17.09 -14.69
N TYR A 35 4.77 -17.07 -13.36
CA TYR A 35 4.84 -18.32 -12.61
C TYR A 35 3.53 -19.06 -12.83
N GLY A 36 3.62 -20.32 -13.27
CA GLY A 36 2.45 -21.19 -13.32
C GLY A 36 1.98 -21.41 -11.90
N ILE A 37 0.94 -20.68 -11.48
CA ILE A 37 0.33 -20.81 -10.16
C ILE A 37 -0.17 -22.26 -10.01
N PRO A 38 0.29 -23.03 -9.02
CA PRO A 38 -0.26 -24.35 -8.69
C PRO A 38 -1.79 -24.32 -8.50
N GLU A 39 -2.45 -25.45 -8.76
CA GLU A 39 -3.88 -25.58 -8.42
C GLU A 39 -4.06 -25.59 -6.90
N GLY A 40 -5.09 -24.90 -6.42
CA GLY A 40 -5.42 -24.75 -5.00
C GLY A 40 -4.78 -23.54 -4.32
N ASP A 41 -3.85 -22.84 -4.98
CA ASP A 41 -3.21 -21.66 -4.41
C ASP A 41 -4.19 -20.49 -4.31
N LEU A 42 -4.16 -19.83 -3.15
CA LEU A 42 -4.91 -18.63 -2.86
C LEU A 42 -4.03 -17.40 -3.09
N ILE A 43 -4.50 -16.45 -3.89
CA ILE A 43 -3.76 -15.20 -4.16
C ILE A 43 -4.63 -14.00 -3.84
N VAL A 44 -4.06 -13.06 -3.08
CA VAL A 44 -4.65 -11.76 -2.79
C VAL A 44 -3.85 -10.67 -3.49
N MET A 45 -4.53 -9.85 -4.29
CA MET A 45 -3.96 -8.70 -4.99
C MET A 45 -4.48 -7.41 -4.37
N PHE A 46 -3.55 -6.49 -4.12
CA PHE A 46 -3.82 -5.19 -3.51
C PHE A 46 -3.69 -4.08 -4.56
N PRO A 47 -4.43 -2.97 -4.41
CA PRO A 47 -4.30 -1.82 -5.29
C PRO A 47 -2.96 -1.10 -5.07
N ALA A 48 -2.57 -0.25 -6.02
CA ALA A 48 -1.25 0.40 -6.03
C ALA A 48 -1.03 1.38 -4.87
N ASP A 49 -2.11 1.94 -4.31
CA ASP A 49 -2.10 2.85 -3.16
C ASP A 49 -1.97 2.12 -1.81
N PHE A 50 -2.05 0.78 -1.81
CA PHE A 50 -1.87 -0.04 -0.63
C PHE A 50 -0.38 -0.21 -0.29
N LYS A 51 0.06 0.35 0.83
CA LYS A 51 1.46 0.24 1.28
C LYS A 51 1.61 -0.83 2.33
N TYR A 52 2.27 -1.94 1.98
CA TYR A 52 2.65 -2.98 2.93
C TYR A 52 3.77 -2.52 3.85
N LEU A 53 3.50 -2.56 5.15
CA LEU A 53 4.45 -2.51 6.24
C LEU A 53 4.80 -3.95 6.68
N PRO A 54 5.84 -4.14 7.52
CA PRO A 54 6.08 -5.41 8.19
C PRO A 54 4.84 -5.96 8.91
N GLU A 55 4.85 -7.25 9.23
CA GLU A 55 3.77 -7.92 10.00
C GLU A 55 2.42 -8.00 9.28
N ASN A 56 2.42 -8.10 7.95
CA ASN A 56 1.22 -8.18 7.13
C ASN A 56 0.24 -7.02 7.34
N THR A 57 0.76 -5.83 7.63
CA THR A 57 -0.06 -4.63 7.83
C THR A 57 -0.02 -3.76 6.58
N GLY A 58 -1.18 -3.50 6.00
CA GLY A 58 -1.36 -2.56 4.92
C GLY A 58 -1.85 -1.21 5.40
N VAL A 59 -1.21 -0.14 4.94
CA VAL A 59 -1.66 1.22 5.19
C VAL A 59 -2.35 1.77 3.96
N ILE A 60 -3.51 2.38 4.18
CA ILE A 60 -4.32 3.01 3.15
C ILE A 60 -4.74 4.43 3.55
N ARG A 61 -4.92 5.28 2.55
CA ARG A 61 -5.33 6.67 2.74
C ARG A 61 -6.84 6.75 3.06
N LYS A 62 -7.19 7.54 4.07
CA LYS A 62 -8.58 7.91 4.37
C LYS A 62 -9.25 8.59 3.17
N GLY A 63 -10.48 8.20 2.88
CA GLY A 63 -11.29 8.66 1.74
C GLY A 63 -10.98 7.95 0.41
N ALA A 64 -10.00 7.05 0.38
CA ALA A 64 -9.71 6.25 -0.82
C ALA A 64 -10.87 5.30 -1.15
N THR A 65 -10.91 4.86 -2.41
CA THR A 65 -11.78 3.78 -2.88
C THR A 65 -10.88 2.70 -3.45
N ILE A 66 -11.05 1.47 -3.00
CA ILE A 66 -10.19 0.35 -3.38
C ILE A 66 -10.97 -0.89 -3.77
N THR A 67 -10.28 -1.74 -4.52
CA THR A 67 -10.70 -3.10 -4.82
C THR A 67 -9.57 -4.05 -4.44
N ILE A 68 -9.84 -4.99 -3.54
CA ILE A 68 -8.92 -6.07 -3.20
C ILE A 68 -9.44 -7.33 -3.88
N ILE A 69 -8.58 -7.98 -4.65
CA ILE A 69 -8.97 -9.15 -5.44
C ILE A 69 -8.45 -10.39 -4.73
N CYS A 70 -9.32 -11.36 -4.48
CA CYS A 70 -8.90 -12.67 -4.02
C CYS A 70 -9.35 -13.75 -4.99
N TYR A 71 -8.47 -14.68 -5.33
CA TYR A 71 -8.82 -15.76 -6.25
C TYR A 71 -8.14 -17.08 -5.95
N VAL A 72 -8.79 -18.15 -6.40
CA VAL A 72 -8.32 -19.53 -6.34
C VAL A 72 -8.31 -20.12 -7.73
N LYS A 73 -7.21 -20.80 -8.08
CA LYS A 73 -7.09 -21.57 -9.31
C LYS A 73 -7.40 -23.05 -9.07
N GLY A 74 -8.16 -23.69 -9.96
CA GLY A 74 -8.45 -25.13 -9.91
C GLY A 74 -9.46 -25.55 -8.82
N GLY A 75 -10.06 -24.59 -8.12
CA GLY A 75 -11.20 -24.83 -7.22
C GLY A 75 -12.52 -24.80 -7.96
N ASN A 76 -13.59 -25.31 -7.34
CA ASN A 76 -14.97 -25.21 -7.81
C ASN A 76 -15.83 -24.25 -6.97
N ARG A 77 -15.20 -23.46 -6.10
CA ARG A 77 -15.84 -22.53 -5.17
C ARG A 77 -15.08 -21.21 -5.16
N PHE A 78 -15.83 -20.13 -4.97
CA PHE A 78 -15.25 -18.82 -4.72
C PHE A 78 -14.55 -18.81 -3.36
N PRO A 79 -13.42 -18.09 -3.22
CA PRO A 79 -12.88 -17.80 -1.92
C PRO A 79 -13.86 -16.92 -1.12
N GLU A 80 -13.70 -16.84 0.20
CA GLU A 80 -14.57 -16.10 1.11
C GLU A 80 -13.80 -15.00 1.83
N TRP A 81 -14.41 -13.82 1.91
CA TRP A 81 -13.86 -12.70 2.67
C TRP A 81 -14.29 -12.77 4.12
N ALA A 82 -13.33 -12.70 5.03
CA ALA A 82 -13.52 -12.37 6.43
C ALA A 82 -13.17 -10.89 6.61
N VAL A 83 -14.17 -10.06 6.91
CA VAL A 83 -14.00 -8.61 7.07
C VAL A 83 -14.48 -8.17 8.46
N PRO A 84 -13.91 -7.10 9.05
CA PRO A 84 -14.31 -6.61 10.36
C PRO A 84 -15.76 -6.11 10.39
N ASN A 85 -16.18 -5.40 9.34
CA ASN A 85 -17.54 -4.88 9.21
C ASN A 85 -18.09 -5.19 7.80
N PRO A 86 -18.96 -6.22 7.66
CA PRO A 86 -19.48 -6.63 6.37
C PRO A 86 -20.55 -5.68 5.79
N GLN A 87 -21.09 -4.75 6.58
CA GLN A 87 -22.13 -3.82 6.11
C GLN A 87 -21.56 -2.66 5.28
N ASN A 88 -20.26 -2.40 5.39
CA ASN A 88 -19.58 -1.26 4.76
C ASN A 88 -18.75 -1.66 3.54
N VAL A 89 -18.96 -2.86 3.00
CA VAL A 89 -18.19 -3.38 1.88
C VAL A 89 -19.11 -3.99 0.84
N GLU A 90 -18.68 -3.93 -0.41
CA GLU A 90 -19.36 -4.57 -1.53
C GLU A 90 -18.51 -5.74 -2.01
N ILE A 91 -19.16 -6.84 -2.36
CA ILE A 91 -18.50 -8.07 -2.80
C ILE A 91 -19.02 -8.45 -4.18
N GLU A 92 -18.10 -8.68 -5.11
CA GLU A 92 -18.42 -9.10 -6.48
C GLU A 92 -17.72 -10.43 -6.81
N ASP A 93 -18.44 -11.29 -7.53
CA ASP A 93 -17.97 -12.62 -7.92
C ASP A 93 -17.72 -12.68 -9.44
N TYR A 94 -16.56 -13.22 -9.82
CA TYR A 94 -16.17 -13.39 -11.22
C TYR A 94 -15.51 -14.74 -11.49
N ILE A 95 -15.87 -15.36 -12.61
CA ILE A 95 -15.29 -16.62 -13.07
C ILE A 95 -14.45 -16.34 -14.31
N TRP A 96 -13.19 -16.79 -14.30
CA TRP A 96 -12.30 -16.65 -15.44
C TRP A 96 -11.85 -18.00 -16.01
N ARG A 97 -11.42 -17.99 -17.27
CA ARG A 97 -10.91 -19.14 -18.02
C ARG A 97 -11.79 -20.39 -17.91
N LEU A 98 -13.05 -20.28 -18.32
CA LEU A 98 -14.01 -21.41 -18.41
C LEU A 98 -14.20 -22.15 -17.08
N GLY A 99 -14.21 -21.44 -15.94
CA GLY A 99 -14.41 -22.07 -14.63
C GLY A 99 -13.13 -22.48 -13.91
N ALA A 100 -11.95 -22.30 -14.51
CA ALA A 100 -10.70 -22.70 -13.90
C ALA A 100 -10.21 -21.74 -12.78
N ILE A 101 -10.73 -20.52 -12.74
CA ILE A 101 -10.34 -19.51 -11.75
C ILE A 101 -11.60 -18.86 -11.19
N HIS A 102 -11.76 -18.94 -9.87
CA HIS A 102 -12.82 -18.27 -9.15
C HIS A 102 -12.26 -17.05 -8.41
N ILE A 103 -12.80 -15.88 -8.72
CA ILE A 103 -12.36 -14.58 -8.22
C ILE A 103 -13.48 -13.98 -7.39
N ARG A 104 -13.18 -13.49 -6.20
CA ARG A 104 -14.08 -12.69 -5.36
C ARG A 104 -13.40 -11.37 -5.02
N MET A 105 -13.99 -10.28 -5.47
CA MET A 105 -13.49 -8.92 -5.25
C MET A 105 -14.17 -8.30 -4.03
N LEU A 106 -13.39 -7.56 -3.25
CA LEU A 106 -13.85 -6.77 -2.12
C LEU A 106 -13.68 -5.29 -2.47
N HIS A 107 -14.79 -4.60 -2.64
CA HIS A 107 -14.84 -3.17 -2.93
C HIS A 107 -15.13 -2.40 -1.64
N ILE A 108 -14.31 -1.39 -1.37
CA ILE A 108 -14.47 -0.50 -0.21
C ILE A 108 -14.37 0.92 -0.73
N SER A 109 -15.46 1.67 -0.59
CA SER A 109 -15.58 3.05 -1.05
C SER A 109 -15.49 4.02 0.13
N ASN A 110 -14.88 5.19 -0.10
CA ASN A 110 -14.75 6.24 0.91
C ASN A 110 -14.22 5.74 2.26
N ILE A 111 -13.04 5.12 2.26
CA ILE A 111 -12.47 4.43 3.42
C ILE A 111 -12.32 5.37 4.64
N THR A 112 -12.92 4.95 5.75
CA THR A 112 -12.81 5.59 7.08
C THR A 112 -12.08 4.70 8.09
N GLU A 113 -11.79 5.22 9.28
CA GLU A 113 -11.17 4.49 10.39
C GLU A 113 -11.99 3.27 10.87
N GLU A 114 -13.28 3.20 10.55
CA GLU A 114 -14.14 2.03 10.85
C GLU A 114 -13.75 0.78 10.05
N HIS A 115 -13.01 0.96 8.95
CA HIS A 115 -12.47 -0.14 8.15
C HIS A 115 -11.12 -0.64 8.70
N ASN A 116 -10.64 -0.10 9.82
CA ASN A 116 -9.47 -0.67 10.48
C ASN A 116 -9.77 -2.08 10.99
N GLY A 117 -8.81 -2.99 10.83
CA GLY A 117 -8.90 -4.31 11.44
C GLY A 117 -8.27 -5.40 10.59
N GLN A 118 -8.57 -6.64 10.98
CA GLN A 118 -8.04 -7.82 10.32
C GLN A 118 -8.98 -8.27 9.20
N TYR A 119 -8.40 -8.42 8.02
CA TYR A 119 -9.05 -8.94 6.83
C TYR A 119 -8.47 -10.31 6.52
N GLY A 120 -9.32 -11.21 6.04
CA GLY A 120 -8.90 -12.52 5.60
C GLY A 120 -9.53 -12.86 4.27
N CYS A 121 -8.77 -13.50 3.40
CA CYS A 121 -9.34 -14.27 2.31
C CYS A 121 -9.15 -15.75 2.59
N ASN A 122 -10.22 -16.51 2.51
CA ASN A 122 -10.25 -17.92 2.84
C ASN A 122 -10.60 -18.74 1.59
N SER A 123 -9.97 -19.89 1.45
CA SER A 123 -10.36 -20.93 0.49
C SER A 123 -10.47 -22.26 1.21
N THR A 124 -10.84 -23.31 0.48
CA THR A 124 -10.89 -24.67 1.04
C THR A 124 -9.50 -25.20 1.45
N PHE A 125 -8.42 -24.68 0.85
CA PHE A 125 -7.07 -25.22 1.04
C PHE A 125 -6.15 -24.28 1.83
N GLU A 126 -6.37 -22.97 1.73
CA GLU A 126 -5.48 -21.96 2.27
C GLU A 126 -6.26 -20.73 2.75
N LYS A 127 -5.66 -20.01 3.70
CA LYS A 127 -6.15 -18.76 4.25
C LYS A 127 -5.03 -17.73 4.22
N GLN A 128 -5.32 -16.53 3.74
CA GLN A 128 -4.45 -15.37 3.84
C GLN A 128 -5.08 -14.31 4.74
N VAL A 129 -4.27 -13.69 5.59
CA VAL A 129 -4.72 -12.70 6.57
C VAL A 129 -3.78 -11.50 6.53
N PHE A 130 -4.36 -10.30 6.59
CA PHE A 130 -3.63 -9.05 6.69
C PHE A 130 -4.40 -8.07 7.58
N ASN A 131 -3.68 -7.11 8.17
CA ASN A 131 -4.29 -6.03 8.92
C ASN A 131 -4.37 -4.80 8.03
N MET A 132 -5.51 -4.12 8.00
CA MET A 132 -5.65 -2.84 7.32
C MET A 132 -5.64 -1.70 8.34
N GLN A 133 -4.81 -0.69 8.07
CA GLN A 133 -4.72 0.55 8.82
C GLN A 133 -5.01 1.74 7.91
N VAL A 134 -6.05 2.48 8.25
CA VAL A 134 -6.46 3.71 7.58
C VAL A 134 -5.76 4.86 8.25
N LYS A 135 -5.00 5.64 7.48
CA LYS A 135 -4.33 6.84 7.95
C LYS A 135 -4.74 8.05 7.13
N ALA A 136 -4.87 9.19 7.80
CA ALA A 136 -4.91 10.47 7.10
C ALA A 136 -3.54 10.75 6.47
N MET A 137 -3.54 11.52 5.38
CA MET A 137 -2.34 11.87 4.63
C MET A 137 -2.34 13.36 4.34
N CYS A 138 -1.23 14.03 4.62
CA CYS A 138 -1.05 15.44 4.31
C CYS A 138 -0.60 15.64 2.87
N GLN A 139 -0.86 16.83 2.33
CA GLN A 139 -0.38 17.20 1.00
C GLN A 139 1.12 17.51 1.03
N HIS A 140 1.80 17.33 -0.10
CA HIS A 140 3.16 17.85 -0.25
C HIS A 140 3.13 19.38 -0.12
N LEU A 141 4.09 19.90 0.64
CA LEU A 141 4.32 21.33 0.76
C LEU A 141 5.18 21.76 -0.42
N ASN A 142 4.88 22.93 -0.98
CA ASN A 142 5.67 23.48 -2.07
C ASN A 142 6.95 24.11 -1.51
N GLU A 143 8.08 23.72 -2.07
CA GLU A 143 9.33 24.42 -1.85
C GLU A 143 9.26 25.83 -2.46
N THR A 144 9.97 26.78 -1.86
CA THR A 144 10.02 28.16 -2.33
C THR A 144 11.45 28.55 -2.66
N GLU A 145 11.64 29.68 -3.34
CA GLU A 145 12.99 30.15 -3.69
C GLU A 145 13.80 30.40 -2.41
N GLY A 146 14.83 29.57 -2.20
CA GLY A 146 15.69 29.64 -1.02
C GLY A 146 15.16 28.88 0.20
N MET A 147 14.18 27.99 0.03
CA MET A 147 13.72 27.07 1.07
C MET A 147 13.48 25.67 0.52
N SER A 148 14.21 24.68 1.03
CA SER A 148 14.00 23.26 0.75
C SER A 148 13.28 22.58 1.91
N ILE A 149 12.51 21.53 1.63
CA ILE A 149 11.70 20.82 2.62
C ILE A 149 12.12 19.36 2.65
N SER A 150 12.53 18.88 3.82
CA SER A 150 12.83 17.45 4.03
C SER A 150 11.74 16.78 4.86
N TYR A 151 11.27 15.63 4.41
CA TYR A 151 10.29 14.84 5.13
C TYR A 151 10.97 13.68 5.85
N ASN A 152 10.54 13.38 7.07
CA ASN A 152 11.00 12.16 7.76
C ASN A 152 10.45 10.87 7.12
N ASN A 153 9.37 10.99 6.36
CA ASN A 153 8.68 9.89 5.68
C ASN A 153 8.00 10.39 4.40
N ASN A 154 8.41 9.87 3.25
CA ASN A 154 7.89 10.26 1.94
C ASN A 154 6.39 9.95 1.73
N ASN A 155 5.77 9.17 2.61
CA ASN A 155 4.37 8.79 2.49
C ASN A 155 3.40 9.82 3.09
N LEU A 156 3.90 10.81 3.84
CA LEU A 156 3.14 11.92 4.42
C LEU A 156 1.91 11.50 5.25
N TYR A 157 1.92 10.28 5.79
CA TYR A 157 0.85 9.84 6.70
C TYR A 157 0.88 10.64 8.00
N GLU A 158 -0.24 10.63 8.71
CA GLU A 158 -0.33 11.19 10.06
C GLU A 158 0.86 10.76 10.94
N GLY A 159 1.46 11.74 11.62
CA GLY A 159 2.70 11.60 12.39
C GLY A 159 3.99 11.91 11.61
N SER A 160 3.91 12.08 10.28
CA SER A 160 5.08 12.53 9.49
C SER A 160 5.44 13.97 9.84
N THR A 161 6.73 14.32 9.79
CA THR A 161 7.23 15.68 9.98
C THR A 161 7.86 16.20 8.69
N ALA A 162 7.71 17.50 8.48
CA ALA A 162 8.38 18.24 7.42
C ALA A 162 9.27 19.30 8.06
N GLU A 163 10.56 19.26 7.75
CA GLU A 163 11.57 20.19 8.25
C GLU A 163 11.93 21.19 7.16
N PHE A 164 12.01 22.47 7.55
CA PHE A 164 12.23 23.60 6.66
C PHE A 164 13.68 24.08 6.73
N HIS A 165 14.39 23.98 5.61
CA HIS A 165 15.79 24.38 5.48
C HIS A 165 15.90 25.64 4.63
N CYS A 166 16.46 26.71 5.18
CA CYS A 166 16.73 27.93 4.42
C CYS A 166 18.11 27.85 3.74
N LEU A 167 18.15 28.23 2.47
CA LEU A 167 19.39 28.38 1.73
C LEU A 167 19.99 29.77 2.02
N PHE A 168 21.26 29.80 2.40
CA PHE A 168 22.01 31.04 2.57
C PHE A 168 21.97 31.89 1.28
N PRO A 169 21.81 33.23 1.35
CA PRO A 169 21.86 34.12 2.51
C PRO A 169 20.49 34.44 3.15
N ARG A 170 19.51 33.54 3.04
CA ARG A 170 18.17 33.77 3.60
C ARG A 170 18.08 33.29 5.04
N VAL A 171 17.32 34.02 5.85
CA VAL A 171 16.97 33.67 7.23
C VAL A 171 15.50 33.29 7.30
N ARG A 172 15.21 32.19 8.01
CA ARG A 172 13.86 31.69 8.23
C ARG A 172 13.11 32.56 9.23
N THR A 173 11.91 32.99 8.86
CA THR A 173 10.94 33.57 9.80
C THR A 173 9.77 32.59 9.96
N GLY A 174 9.67 31.96 11.14
CA GLY A 174 8.66 30.96 11.47
C GLY A 174 9.23 29.67 12.08
N VAL A 175 8.40 28.62 12.12
CA VAL A 175 8.77 27.31 12.70
C VAL A 175 9.82 26.59 11.87
N SER A 176 10.61 25.73 12.52
CA SER A 176 11.60 24.88 11.85
C SER A 176 11.03 23.61 11.26
N GLU A 177 9.93 23.14 11.82
CA GLU A 177 9.28 21.90 11.44
C GLU A 177 7.76 22.04 11.59
N THR A 178 7.03 21.20 10.88
CA THR A 178 5.58 21.05 11.00
C THR A 178 5.23 19.56 10.99
N THR A 179 4.16 19.18 11.68
CA THR A 179 3.76 17.78 11.82
C THR A 179 2.43 17.53 11.11
N CYS A 180 2.30 16.40 10.41
CA CYS A 180 1.05 15.99 9.80
C CYS A 180 0.10 15.43 10.85
N ARG A 181 -1.04 16.09 11.06
CA ARG A 181 -2.06 15.70 12.03
C ARG A 181 -3.44 15.71 11.37
N LYS A 182 -4.14 14.58 11.42
CA LYS A 182 -5.47 14.41 10.78
C LYS A 182 -5.54 14.83 9.30
N GLY A 183 -4.43 14.75 8.57
CA GLY A 183 -4.36 15.09 7.15
C GLY A 183 -4.03 16.56 6.85
N GLU A 184 -3.77 17.37 7.88
CA GLU A 184 -3.32 18.76 7.76
C GLU A 184 -1.99 18.97 8.46
N TRP A 185 -1.20 19.94 7.98
CA TRP A 185 0.04 20.36 8.63
C TRP A 185 -0.30 21.28 9.80
N THR A 186 0.31 21.06 10.96
CA THR A 186 0.04 21.85 12.17
C THR A 186 0.41 23.32 12.01
N ASP A 187 1.47 23.58 11.25
CA ASP A 187 2.04 24.91 11.06
C ASP A 187 2.25 25.19 9.56
N PRO A 188 2.07 26.46 9.13
CA PRO A 188 2.25 26.85 7.73
C PRO A 188 3.73 26.84 7.32
N VAL A 189 3.97 26.86 6.00
CA VAL A 189 5.33 27.00 5.45
C VAL A 189 5.89 28.37 5.88
N PRO A 190 7.08 28.42 6.52
CA PRO A 190 7.71 29.66 6.95
C PRO A 190 8.18 30.48 5.74
N THR A 191 8.55 31.74 5.97
CA THR A 191 9.08 32.63 4.92
C THR A 191 10.60 32.77 5.03
N GLY A 192 11.28 32.86 3.87
CA GLY A 192 12.71 33.15 3.80
C GLY A 192 12.96 34.59 3.40
N THR A 193 13.48 35.41 4.32
CA THR A 193 13.87 36.81 4.05
C THR A 193 15.36 36.88 3.76
N SER A 194 15.77 37.61 2.71
CA SER A 194 17.18 37.90 2.47
C SER A 194 17.74 38.81 3.56
N GLU A 195 18.84 38.43 4.18
CA GLU A 195 19.66 39.39 4.90
C GLU A 195 20.35 40.28 3.87
N LEU A 196 19.78 41.47 3.62
CA LEU A 196 20.54 42.59 3.07
C LEU A 196 21.54 43.04 4.14
N HIS A 197 22.65 42.31 4.27
CA HIS A 197 23.85 42.88 4.88
C HIS A 197 24.34 43.98 3.92
N PHE A 198 23.92 45.22 4.19
CA PHE A 198 24.61 46.41 3.69
C PHE A 198 26.04 46.36 4.24
N PHE A 199 26.96 45.78 3.48
CA PHE A 199 28.38 46.04 3.67
C PHE A 199 28.62 47.50 3.28
N THR A 200 28.43 48.41 4.22
CA THR A 200 28.91 49.77 4.10
C THR A 200 30.43 49.69 4.18
N ILE A 201 31.09 49.63 3.03
CA ILE A 201 32.53 49.86 2.94
C ILE A 201 32.74 51.34 3.31
N LYS A 202 33.34 51.59 4.47
CA LYS A 202 33.87 52.90 4.85
C LYS A 202 35.20 53.15 4.18
#